data_AF-A0A2S9AG77-F1
#
_entry.id   AF-A0A2S9AG77-F1
#
_cell.length_a   1.000
_cell.length_b   1.000
_cell.length_c   1.000
_cell.angle_alpha   90.00
_cell.angle_beta   90.00
_cell.angle_gamma   90.00
#
_symmetry.space_group_name_H-M   'P 1'
#
loop_
_entity.id
_entity.type
_entity.pdbx_description
1 polymer ?
#
loop_
_entity_poly.entity_id
_entity_poly.type
_entity_poly.pdbx_seq_one_letter_code
_entity_poly.pdbx_strand_id
1 'polypeptide(L)'
;MEPVAVDLEPLRRSAGLGDILTYERVCRTPPHRRFLVVLVVVLLFAATMLTGLWFLGRGDILAVAPILGVFVIGYTALAAAGFVWWAVGLSRRVKIAAFAWQNGWAYADALERTRRPGAAFTRVAHGRERAVVACDDERMPFELGTHHSVSHGQERATIQRPFAFIELPLPASVPHIVLANRTRSIVPTLGLGRGAARLDLEGEFAKTFRLIVPEGYQQDALYIFTPDLMARVLDLGSGAEIELVSDRLYVYLPSRTRFDRAETMAAAVTLAEEFHRRFAARTELYRDDHAGGIAARAGVAVGLRGQRLGGRGISVFAVAGTAAVLLLSAGLTAFSLFGGDLLASLFG
;
A
#
# COMPACT_ATOMS: atom_id res chain seq x y z
N MET A 1 3.85 31.80 -9.23
CA MET A 1 3.34 31.24 -7.95
C MET A 1 4.48 30.51 -7.31
N GLU A 2 4.72 30.77 -6.02
CA GLU A 2 5.74 30.08 -5.24
C GLU A 2 5.29 28.63 -5.00
N PRO A 3 6.17 27.62 -5.16
CA PRO A 3 5.81 26.22 -4.94
C PRO A 3 5.32 26.02 -3.51
N VAL A 4 4.39 25.07 -3.31
CA VAL A 4 3.88 24.80 -1.96
C VAL A 4 5.01 24.28 -1.08
N ALA A 5 5.37 25.05 -0.06
CA ALA A 5 6.42 24.70 0.88
C ALA A 5 5.94 23.55 1.77
N VAL A 6 6.62 22.40 1.66
CA VAL A 6 6.32 21.21 2.46
C VAL A 6 7.48 20.89 3.39
N ASP A 7 7.17 20.59 4.65
CA ASP A 7 8.15 20.15 5.65
C ASP A 7 8.43 18.65 5.45
N LEU A 8 9.61 18.35 4.90
CA LEU A 8 10.08 16.99 4.64
C LEU A 8 10.90 16.40 5.78
N GLU A 9 11.14 17.14 6.87
CA GLU A 9 12.00 16.71 7.97
C GLU A 9 11.57 15.37 8.60
N PRO A 10 10.25 15.08 8.80
CA PRO A 10 9.80 13.78 9.30
C PRO A 10 10.21 12.59 8.41
N LEU A 11 10.47 12.81 7.12
CA LEU A 11 10.92 11.78 6.19
C LEU A 11 12.45 11.63 6.16
N ARG A 12 13.21 12.58 6.70
CA ARG A 12 14.68 12.52 6.74
C ARG A 12 15.17 11.85 8.01
N ARG A 13 14.50 12.07 9.13
CA ARG A 13 14.84 11.44 10.42
C ARG A 13 14.33 10.00 10.56
N SER A 14 14.94 9.25 11.48
CA SER A 14 14.39 7.96 11.92
C SER A 14 13.11 8.18 12.74
N ALA A 15 12.16 7.24 12.62
CA ALA A 15 10.94 7.28 13.43
C ALA A 15 11.30 7.12 14.92
N GLY A 16 11.04 8.15 15.72
CA GLY A 16 11.29 8.11 17.16
C GLY A 16 10.20 7.32 17.90
N LEU A 17 10.48 6.94 19.15
CA LEU A 17 9.51 6.29 20.03
C LEU A 17 8.22 7.12 20.18
N GLY A 18 8.34 8.45 20.28
CA GLY A 18 7.19 9.36 20.35
C GLY A 18 6.29 9.29 19.11
N ASP A 19 6.89 9.31 17.91
CA ASP A 19 6.14 9.23 16.64
C ASP A 19 5.39 7.90 16.53
N ILE A 20 6.01 6.80 16.98
CA ILE A 20 5.40 5.48 17.01
C ILE A 20 4.20 5.46 17.95
N LEU A 21 4.33 5.99 19.16
CA LEU A 21 3.24 6.02 20.15
C LEU A 21 2.05 6.86 19.66
N THR A 22 2.33 8.01 19.04
CA THR A 22 1.31 8.85 18.41
C THR A 22 0.61 8.10 17.28
N TYR A 23 1.37 7.43 16.42
CA TYR A 23 0.82 6.64 15.32
C TYR A 23 -0.09 5.52 15.78
N GLU A 24 0.27 4.80 16.84
CA GLU A 24 -0.59 3.75 17.39
C GLU A 24 -1.88 4.28 17.99
N ARG A 25 -1.79 5.42 18.70
CA ARG A 25 -2.95 6.07 19.32
C ARG A 25 -3.95 6.50 18.26
N VAL A 26 -3.48 7.13 17.18
CA VAL A 26 -4.33 7.63 16.08
C VAL A 26 -4.89 6.50 15.24
N CYS A 27 -4.06 5.51 14.86
CA CYS A 27 -4.48 4.42 13.98
C CYS A 27 -5.25 3.30 14.69
N ARG A 28 -5.43 3.39 16.03
CA ARG A 28 -6.06 2.37 16.89
C ARG A 28 -5.52 0.96 16.62
N THR A 29 -4.24 0.86 16.26
CA THR A 29 -3.61 -0.43 15.98
C THR A 29 -3.53 -1.20 17.28
N PRO A 30 -4.13 -2.40 17.38
CA PRO A 30 -4.13 -3.11 18.65
C PRO A 30 -2.71 -3.50 19.03
N PRO A 31 -2.26 -3.24 20.27
CA PRO A 31 -0.90 -3.58 20.70
C PRO A 31 -0.63 -5.09 20.59
N HIS A 32 -1.67 -5.92 20.67
CA HIS A 32 -1.58 -7.36 20.51
C HIS A 32 -1.06 -7.80 19.13
N ARG A 33 -1.12 -6.99 18.08
CA ARG A 33 -0.50 -7.36 16.78
C ARG A 33 1.02 -7.45 16.85
N ARG A 34 1.65 -6.68 17.75
CA ARG A 34 3.08 -6.79 18.06
C ARG A 34 3.37 -8.12 18.77
N PHE A 35 2.56 -8.40 19.79
CA PHE A 35 2.68 -9.60 20.58
C PHE A 35 2.30 -10.84 19.80
N LEU A 36 1.41 -10.80 18.82
CA LEU A 36 1.00 -11.99 18.07
C LEU A 36 2.13 -12.53 17.21
N VAL A 37 2.92 -11.66 16.57
CA VAL A 37 4.12 -12.08 15.84
C VAL A 37 5.15 -12.67 16.81
N VAL A 38 5.44 -11.95 17.91
CA VAL A 38 6.38 -12.42 18.94
C VAL A 38 5.90 -13.72 19.59
N LEU A 39 4.60 -13.87 19.86
CA LEU A 39 3.96 -15.03 20.46
C LEU A 39 3.99 -16.22 19.52
N VAL A 40 3.64 -16.04 18.24
CA VAL A 40 3.74 -17.11 17.23
C VAL A 40 5.18 -17.59 17.12
N VAL A 41 6.14 -16.66 17.13
CA VAL A 41 7.58 -16.98 17.19
C VAL A 41 7.86 -17.81 18.46
N VAL A 42 7.59 -17.30 19.65
CA VAL A 42 7.82 -18.02 20.93
C VAL A 42 7.15 -19.40 20.97
N LEU A 43 5.92 -19.54 20.46
CA LEU A 43 5.21 -20.83 20.39
C LEU A 43 5.87 -21.82 19.43
N LEU A 44 6.31 -21.36 18.25
CA LEU A 44 7.07 -22.19 17.32
C LEU A 44 8.41 -22.62 17.92
N PHE A 45 9.07 -21.74 18.67
CA PHE A 45 10.28 -22.08 19.41
C PHE A 45 10.02 -23.18 20.45
N ALA A 46 9.01 -23.01 21.29
CA ALA A 46 8.64 -24.01 22.31
C ALA A 46 8.30 -25.37 21.69
N ALA A 47 7.52 -25.39 20.61
CA ALA A 47 7.16 -26.63 19.90
C ALA A 47 8.39 -27.31 19.26
N THR A 48 9.29 -26.53 18.66
CA THR A 48 10.54 -27.06 18.06
C THR A 48 11.48 -27.60 19.13
N MET A 49 11.61 -26.89 20.27
CA MET A 49 12.42 -27.32 21.41
C MET A 49 11.89 -28.62 22.02
N LEU A 50 10.57 -28.74 22.20
CA LEU A 50 9.92 -29.97 22.66
C LEU A 50 10.14 -31.14 21.69
N THR A 51 10.09 -30.88 20.38
CA THR A 51 10.34 -31.90 19.35
C THR A 51 11.80 -32.37 19.39
N GLY A 52 12.75 -31.43 19.51
CA GLY A 52 14.17 -31.76 19.66
C GLY A 52 14.47 -32.54 20.93
N LEU A 53 13.82 -32.17 22.05
CA LEU A 53 13.96 -32.86 23.32
C LEU A 53 13.35 -34.29 23.29
N TRP A 54 12.21 -34.45 22.61
CA TRP A 54 11.59 -35.77 22.39
C TRP A 54 12.48 -36.70 21.55
N PHE A 55 13.20 -36.16 20.57
CA PHE A 55 14.23 -36.90 19.82
C PHE A 55 15.46 -37.23 20.69
N LEU A 56 15.86 -36.32 21.59
CA LEU A 56 16.95 -36.52 22.55
C LEU A 56 16.71 -37.71 23.49
N GLY A 57 15.45 -37.94 23.88
CA GLY A 57 15.07 -39.09 24.71
C GLY A 57 15.23 -40.46 24.04
N ARG A 58 15.61 -40.52 22.76
CA ARG A 58 15.82 -41.77 21.98
C ARG A 58 17.23 -41.94 21.40
N GLY A 59 18.13 -40.96 21.51
CA GLY A 59 19.42 -40.97 20.80
C GLY A 59 20.59 -40.46 21.65
N ASP A 60 21.82 -40.68 21.17
CA ASP A 60 23.05 -40.27 21.84
C ASP A 60 23.26 -38.74 21.78
N ILE A 61 23.55 -38.11 22.92
CA ILE A 61 23.54 -36.65 23.09
C ILE A 61 24.52 -35.95 22.14
N LEU A 62 25.68 -36.58 21.90
CA LEU A 62 26.74 -36.03 21.05
C LEU A 62 26.36 -35.98 19.57
N ALA A 63 25.41 -36.82 19.13
CA ALA A 63 24.93 -36.85 17.75
C ALA A 63 23.88 -35.76 17.46
N VAL A 64 23.14 -35.30 18.49
CA VAL A 64 22.01 -34.38 18.33
C VAL A 64 22.39 -32.92 18.66
N ALA A 65 23.42 -32.71 19.48
CA ALA A 65 23.94 -31.37 19.83
C ALA A 65 24.22 -30.44 18.63
N PRO A 66 24.90 -30.87 17.54
CA PRO A 66 25.15 -29.99 16.39
C PRO A 66 23.86 -29.63 15.64
N ILE A 67 22.88 -30.55 15.61
CA ILE A 67 21.57 -30.30 14.98
C ILE A 67 20.80 -29.23 15.78
N LEU A 68 20.75 -29.36 17.11
CA LEU A 68 20.14 -28.36 17.98
C LEU A 68 20.80 -26.98 17.83
N GLY A 69 22.13 -26.93 17.74
CA GLY A 69 22.87 -25.69 17.51
C GLY A 69 22.46 -24.97 16.22
N VAL A 70 22.38 -25.72 15.10
CA VAL A 70 21.93 -25.18 13.81
C VAL A 70 20.48 -24.68 13.88
N PHE A 71 19.59 -25.41 14.56
CA PHE A 71 18.19 -24.98 14.74
C PHE A 71 18.07 -23.70 15.57
N VAL A 72 18.79 -23.58 16.69
CA VAL A 72 18.78 -22.38 17.53
C VAL A 72 19.32 -21.17 16.76
N ILE A 73 20.43 -21.32 16.05
CA ILE A 73 21.04 -20.24 15.26
C ILE A 73 20.16 -19.84 14.07
N GLY A 74 19.68 -20.82 13.29
CA GLY A 74 18.83 -20.55 12.13
C GLY A 74 17.52 -19.88 12.52
N TYR A 75 16.93 -20.30 13.64
CA TYR A 75 15.69 -19.73 14.16
C TYR A 75 15.86 -18.31 14.70
N THR A 76 16.91 -18.07 15.49
CA THR A 76 17.23 -16.72 16.00
C THR A 76 17.50 -15.75 14.85
N ALA A 77 18.22 -16.18 13.81
CA ALA A 77 18.42 -15.40 12.59
C ALA A 77 17.08 -15.10 11.88
N LEU A 78 16.19 -16.09 11.75
CA LEU A 78 14.88 -15.90 11.12
C LEU A 78 13.98 -14.96 11.94
N ALA A 79 13.95 -15.11 13.26
CA ALA A 79 13.19 -14.25 14.17
C ALA A 79 13.72 -12.82 14.14
N ALA A 80 15.05 -12.63 14.15
CA ALA A 80 15.69 -11.34 14.00
C ALA A 80 15.35 -10.70 12.65
N ALA A 81 15.45 -11.46 11.54
CA ALA A 81 15.09 -10.99 10.21
C ALA A 81 13.61 -10.58 10.12
N GLY A 82 12.69 -11.38 10.70
CA GLY A 82 11.27 -11.08 10.77
C GLY A 82 10.96 -9.84 11.59
N PHE A 83 11.62 -9.67 12.74
CA PHE A 83 11.50 -8.48 13.59
C PHE A 83 12.03 -7.23 12.88
N VAL A 84 13.20 -7.31 12.24
CA VAL A 84 13.77 -6.22 11.44
C VAL A 84 12.84 -5.85 10.29
N TRP A 85 12.31 -6.83 9.56
CA TRP A 85 11.36 -6.60 8.47
C TRP A 85 10.09 -5.89 8.97
N TRP A 86 9.54 -6.32 10.10
CA TRP A 86 8.38 -5.69 10.74
C TRP A 86 8.69 -4.27 11.21
N ALA A 87 9.81 -4.06 11.92
CA ALA A 87 10.23 -2.77 12.46
C ALA A 87 10.50 -1.74 11.36
N VAL A 88 11.19 -2.16 10.30
CA VAL A 88 11.40 -1.35 9.09
C VAL A 88 10.06 -0.99 8.45
N GLY A 89 9.14 -1.96 8.33
CA GLY A 89 7.79 -1.73 7.81
C GLY A 89 6.99 -0.72 8.63
N LEU A 90 7.07 -0.78 9.96
CA LEU A 90 6.43 0.16 10.87
C LEU A 90 7.04 1.56 10.76
N SER A 91 8.37 1.66 10.82
CA SER A 91 9.10 2.93 10.70
C SER A 91 8.72 3.68 9.43
N ARG A 92 8.64 2.98 8.30
CA ARG A 92 8.20 3.55 7.00
C ARG A 92 6.83 4.21 7.09
N ARG A 93 5.86 3.56 7.75
CA ARG A 93 4.49 4.08 7.87
C ARG A 93 4.41 5.25 8.85
N VAL A 94 5.14 5.17 9.95
CA VAL A 94 5.24 6.24 10.95
C VAL A 94 5.84 7.51 10.34
N LYS A 95 6.88 7.39 9.51
CA LYS A 95 7.47 8.53 8.81
C LYS A 95 6.48 9.25 7.90
N ILE A 96 5.70 8.49 7.11
CA ILE A 96 4.67 9.06 6.22
C ILE A 96 3.57 9.73 7.05
N ALA A 97 3.13 9.09 8.14
CA ALA A 97 2.11 9.66 9.03
C ALA A 97 2.59 10.96 9.69
N ALA A 98 3.81 10.97 10.22
CA ALA A 98 4.43 12.14 10.81
C ALA A 98 4.59 13.28 9.80
N PHE A 99 4.98 12.96 8.56
CA PHE A 99 5.02 13.92 7.46
C PHE A 99 3.65 14.52 7.17
N ALA A 100 2.60 13.70 7.05
CA ALA A 100 1.25 14.19 6.81
C ALA A 100 0.79 15.13 7.94
N TRP A 101 0.92 14.72 9.20
CA TRP A 101 0.50 15.54 10.34
C TRP A 101 1.28 16.84 10.47
N GLN A 102 2.59 16.81 10.22
CA GLN A 102 3.43 18.01 10.27
C GLN A 102 3.01 19.05 9.23
N ASN A 103 2.52 18.60 8.06
CA ASN A 103 2.03 19.46 7.00
C ASN A 103 0.51 19.72 7.09
N GLY A 104 -0.16 19.30 8.17
CA GLY A 104 -1.59 19.51 8.36
C GLY A 104 -2.49 18.63 7.48
N TRP A 105 -1.95 17.56 6.90
CA TRP A 105 -2.64 16.66 6.00
C TRP A 105 -3.22 15.43 6.72
N ALA A 106 -4.28 14.87 6.14
CA ALA A 106 -4.92 13.68 6.68
C ALA A 106 -4.11 12.42 6.33
N TYR A 107 -4.12 11.45 7.25
CA TYR A 107 -3.43 10.18 7.10
C TYR A 107 -4.32 8.99 7.49
N ALA A 108 -4.34 7.96 6.64
CA ALA A 108 -4.96 6.68 6.93
C ALA A 108 -3.98 5.52 6.73
N ASP A 109 -3.76 4.73 7.79
CA ASP A 109 -2.85 3.57 7.73
C ASP A 109 -3.33 2.49 6.77
N ALA A 110 -4.61 2.15 6.85
CA ALA A 110 -5.25 1.15 6.00
C ALA A 110 -6.70 1.52 5.73
N LEU A 111 -7.06 1.54 4.45
CA LEU A 111 -8.45 1.60 3.99
C LEU A 111 -8.79 0.24 3.38
N GLU A 112 -9.85 -0.38 3.88
CA GLU A 112 -10.30 -1.70 3.42
C GLU A 112 -11.54 -1.53 2.53
N ARG A 113 -11.71 -2.42 1.54
CA ARG A 113 -12.83 -2.41 0.59
C ARG A 113 -12.95 -1.10 -0.21
N THR A 114 -11.83 -0.45 -0.48
CA THR A 114 -11.83 0.79 -1.28
C THR A 114 -12.30 0.49 -2.70
N ARG A 115 -13.07 1.43 -3.26
CA ARG A 115 -13.50 1.43 -4.66
C ARG A 115 -13.22 2.81 -5.22
N ARG A 116 -12.39 2.86 -6.26
CA ARG A 116 -12.06 4.06 -7.02
C ARG A 116 -12.47 3.85 -8.49
N PRO A 117 -12.91 4.90 -9.20
CA PRO A 117 -13.39 4.78 -10.59
C PRO A 117 -12.29 4.37 -11.59
N GLY A 118 -11.00 4.59 -11.28
CA GLY A 118 -9.89 4.26 -12.17
C GLY A 118 -9.79 2.78 -12.55
N ALA A 119 -9.44 2.49 -13.80
CA ALA A 119 -9.40 1.14 -14.35
C ALA A 119 -8.40 0.22 -13.64
N ALA A 120 -7.33 0.76 -13.05
CA ALA A 120 -6.41 -0.04 -12.24
C ALA A 120 -7.05 -0.61 -10.96
N PHE A 121 -8.13 0.02 -10.47
CA PHE A 121 -8.84 -0.39 -9.25
C PHE A 121 -10.00 -1.35 -9.52
N THR A 122 -10.54 -1.40 -10.74
CA THR A 122 -11.76 -2.16 -11.06
C THR A 122 -11.55 -3.67 -11.20
N ARG A 123 -10.32 -4.13 -11.43
CA ARG A 123 -9.97 -5.57 -11.44
C ARG A 123 -9.90 -6.20 -10.05
N VAL A 124 -10.32 -5.52 -9.00
CA VAL A 124 -10.08 -5.94 -7.62
C VAL A 124 -11.40 -6.26 -6.92
N ALA A 125 -11.53 -7.51 -6.41
CA ALA A 125 -12.70 -7.92 -5.62
C ALA A 125 -12.78 -7.16 -4.28
N HIS A 126 -11.62 -6.99 -3.62
CA HIS A 126 -11.50 -6.23 -2.37
C HIS A 126 -10.22 -5.37 -2.38
N GLY A 127 -10.40 -4.08 -2.65
CA GLY A 127 -9.31 -3.09 -2.64
C GLY A 127 -8.83 -2.82 -1.23
N ARG A 128 -7.51 -2.84 -1.02
CA ARG A 128 -6.90 -2.40 0.23
C ARG A 128 -5.86 -1.35 -0.07
N GLU A 129 -6.03 -0.16 0.49
CA GLU A 129 -5.05 0.91 0.38
C GLU A 129 -4.31 1.07 1.70
N ARG A 130 -3.05 1.50 1.61
CA ARG A 130 -2.18 1.70 2.77
C ARG A 130 -1.40 3.00 2.68
N ALA A 131 -1.12 3.54 3.87
CA ALA A 131 -0.38 4.79 4.06
C ALA A 131 -0.91 5.91 3.15
N VAL A 132 -2.22 6.09 3.18
CA VAL A 132 -2.91 7.09 2.35
C VAL A 132 -2.72 8.45 3.00
N VAL A 133 -2.22 9.41 2.23
CA VAL A 133 -2.08 10.83 2.60
C VAL A 133 -3.05 11.61 1.74
N ALA A 134 -3.88 12.44 2.38
CA ALA A 134 -4.83 13.31 1.70
C ALA A 134 -4.56 14.78 2.04
N CYS A 135 -4.36 15.58 1.00
CA CYS A 135 -4.17 17.02 1.05
C CYS A 135 -5.45 17.68 0.51
N ASP A 136 -6.03 18.58 1.30
CA ASP A 136 -7.24 19.35 0.95
C ASP A 136 -6.92 20.81 0.56
N ASP A 137 -5.64 21.15 0.33
CA ASP A 137 -5.24 22.50 -0.13
C ASP A 137 -5.76 22.72 -1.56
N GLU A 138 -6.50 23.81 -1.79
CA GLU A 138 -7.07 24.15 -3.10
C GLU A 138 -6.04 24.25 -4.23
N ARG A 139 -4.78 24.58 -3.92
CA ARG A 139 -3.72 24.67 -4.93
C ARG A 139 -3.27 23.30 -5.43
N MET A 140 -3.45 22.27 -4.61
CA MET A 140 -2.96 20.92 -4.87
C MET A 140 -3.76 19.87 -4.08
N PRO A 141 -5.07 19.75 -4.30
CA PRO A 141 -5.85 18.70 -3.66
C PRO A 141 -5.38 17.35 -4.21
N PHE A 142 -4.97 16.43 -3.34
CA PHE A 142 -4.53 15.11 -3.78
C PHE A 142 -4.75 14.05 -2.70
N GLU A 143 -4.91 12.81 -3.15
CA GLU A 143 -4.72 11.62 -2.32
C GLU A 143 -3.61 10.77 -2.90
N LEU A 144 -2.65 10.34 -2.09
CA LEU A 144 -1.63 9.38 -2.52
C LEU A 144 -1.54 8.21 -1.59
N GLY A 145 -1.12 7.06 -2.10
CA GLY A 145 -0.98 5.86 -1.29
C GLY A 145 -0.53 4.65 -2.10
N THR A 146 -0.57 3.48 -1.46
CA THR A 146 -0.31 2.20 -2.14
C THR A 146 -1.58 1.37 -2.14
N HIS A 147 -1.96 0.85 -3.30
CA HIS A 147 -3.10 -0.03 -3.48
C HIS A 147 -2.66 -1.48 -3.65
N HIS A 148 -3.25 -2.37 -2.85
CA HIS A 148 -3.08 -3.81 -2.89
C HIS A 148 -4.43 -4.50 -3.17
N SER A 149 -4.41 -5.46 -4.09
CA SER A 149 -5.55 -6.36 -4.30
C SER A 149 -5.51 -7.50 -3.28
N VAL A 150 -6.60 -7.70 -2.55
CA VAL A 150 -6.78 -8.87 -1.68
C VAL A 150 -7.85 -9.77 -2.31
N SER A 151 -7.46 -10.99 -2.67
CA SER A 151 -8.38 -12.04 -3.11
C SER A 151 -8.45 -13.14 -2.06
N HIS A 152 -9.65 -13.64 -1.77
CA HIS A 152 -9.89 -14.80 -0.91
C HIS A 152 -10.37 -15.97 -1.76
N GLY A 153 -9.73 -17.14 -1.64
CA GLY A 153 -10.16 -18.38 -2.31
C GLY A 153 -9.48 -18.66 -3.65
N GLN A 154 -10.18 -19.37 -4.55
CA GLN A 154 -9.65 -19.88 -5.82
C GLN A 154 -9.56 -18.80 -6.94
N GLU A 155 -9.97 -17.57 -6.68
CA GLU A 155 -9.93 -16.44 -7.63
C GLU A 155 -8.54 -15.75 -7.68
N ARG A 156 -7.46 -16.53 -7.82
CA ARG A 156 -6.10 -15.98 -8.00
C ARG A 156 -5.89 -15.32 -9.36
N ALA A 157 -6.70 -15.68 -10.36
CA ALA A 157 -6.59 -15.16 -11.73
C ALA A 157 -6.91 -13.66 -11.86
N THR A 158 -7.57 -13.07 -10.86
CA THR A 158 -8.02 -11.65 -10.87
C THR A 158 -7.18 -10.76 -9.93
N ILE A 159 -5.98 -11.21 -9.52
CA ILE A 159 -5.12 -10.42 -8.63
C ILE A 159 -4.33 -9.38 -9.43
N GLN A 160 -4.79 -8.13 -9.36
CA GLN A 160 -3.99 -6.98 -9.79
C GLN A 160 -2.73 -6.86 -8.93
N ARG A 161 -1.57 -6.67 -9.56
CA ARG A 161 -0.30 -6.42 -8.85
C ARG A 161 -0.40 -5.13 -8.04
N PRO A 162 0.23 -5.04 -6.86
CA PRO A 162 0.21 -3.81 -6.09
C PRO A 162 0.85 -2.66 -6.87
N PHE A 163 0.33 -1.45 -6.67
CA PHE A 163 0.82 -0.23 -7.28
C PHE A 163 0.69 0.96 -6.33
N ALA A 164 1.50 1.99 -6.54
CA ALA A 164 1.33 3.27 -5.89
C ALA A 164 0.45 4.18 -6.76
N PHE A 165 -0.29 5.10 -6.15
CA PHE A 165 -1.15 6.02 -6.88
C PHE A 165 -1.08 7.42 -6.29
N ILE A 166 -1.36 8.40 -7.14
CA ILE A 166 -1.73 9.77 -6.79
C ILE A 166 -3.05 10.05 -7.51
N GLU A 167 -4.06 10.48 -6.78
CA GLU A 167 -5.36 10.89 -7.28
C GLU A 167 -5.51 12.40 -7.11
N LEU A 168 -5.93 13.07 -8.17
CA LEU A 168 -6.14 14.51 -8.23
C LEU A 168 -7.58 14.76 -8.70
N PRO A 169 -8.39 15.56 -8.00
CA PRO A 169 -9.70 15.94 -8.50
C PRO A 169 -9.55 16.91 -9.67
N LEU A 170 -10.50 16.85 -10.61
CA LEU A 170 -10.64 17.73 -11.75
C LEU A 170 -11.89 18.60 -11.58
N PRO A 171 -11.89 19.83 -12.10
CA PRO A 171 -13.04 20.74 -12.00
C PRO A 171 -14.27 20.28 -12.81
N ALA A 172 -14.08 19.44 -13.82
CA ALA A 172 -15.15 18.93 -14.68
C ALA A 172 -15.00 17.43 -14.92
N SER A 173 -16.12 16.78 -15.27
CA SER A 173 -16.11 15.38 -15.71
C SER A 173 -15.57 15.31 -17.14
N VAL A 174 -14.50 14.54 -17.34
CA VAL A 174 -13.81 14.35 -18.61
C VAL A 174 -14.05 12.94 -19.17
N PRO A 175 -13.88 12.76 -20.50
CA PRO A 175 -13.92 11.44 -21.11
C PRO A 175 -12.84 10.52 -20.53
N HIS A 176 -13.09 9.22 -20.60
CA HIS A 176 -12.18 8.21 -20.08
C HIS A 176 -10.93 8.08 -20.95
N ILE A 177 -9.89 8.84 -20.63
CA ILE A 177 -8.63 8.87 -21.38
C ILE A 177 -7.54 8.18 -20.57
N VAL A 178 -6.83 7.24 -21.19
CA VAL A 178 -5.68 6.56 -20.58
C VAL A 178 -4.42 6.90 -21.37
N LEU A 179 -3.45 7.49 -20.68
CA LEU A 179 -2.09 7.63 -21.16
C LEU A 179 -1.27 6.40 -20.73
N ALA A 180 -1.26 5.40 -21.59
CA ALA A 180 -0.57 4.13 -21.35
C ALA A 180 0.93 4.30 -21.60
N ASN A 181 1.75 3.96 -20.62
CA ASN A 181 3.19 3.96 -20.74
C ASN A 181 3.64 2.67 -21.43
N ARG A 182 4.48 2.79 -22.46
CA ARG A 182 4.90 1.64 -23.28
C ARG A 182 5.78 0.63 -22.52
N THR A 183 6.40 1.06 -21.43
CA THR A 183 7.31 0.23 -20.61
C THR A 183 6.66 -0.29 -19.33
N ARG A 184 5.41 0.08 -19.07
CA ARG A 184 4.65 -0.30 -17.88
C ARG A 184 3.38 -1.05 -18.29
N SER A 185 2.76 -1.69 -17.31
CA SER A 185 1.49 -2.39 -17.49
C SER A 185 0.75 -2.43 -16.15
N ILE A 186 0.41 -1.26 -15.63
CA ILE A 186 -0.36 -1.13 -14.37
C ILE A 186 -1.86 -1.10 -14.70
N VAL A 187 -2.26 -0.22 -15.61
CA VAL A 187 -3.62 -0.01 -16.08
C VAL A 187 -4.00 -1.13 -17.05
N PRO A 188 -5.12 -1.82 -16.80
CA PRO A 188 -5.60 -2.88 -17.66
C PRO A 188 -6.24 -2.32 -18.95
N THR A 189 -5.42 -2.08 -19.98
CA THR A 189 -5.89 -1.46 -21.24
C THR A 189 -6.80 -2.34 -22.10
N LEU A 190 -6.80 -3.67 -21.87
CA LEU A 190 -7.66 -4.62 -22.58
C LEU A 190 -9.16 -4.45 -22.28
N GLY A 191 -9.50 -3.83 -21.14
CA GLY A 191 -10.88 -3.63 -20.70
C GLY A 191 -11.52 -2.31 -21.15
N LEU A 192 -10.76 -1.43 -21.81
CA LEU A 192 -11.22 -0.07 -22.20
C LEU A 192 -12.22 -0.06 -23.39
N GLY A 193 -12.77 -1.21 -23.76
CA GLY A 193 -13.81 -1.37 -24.78
C GLY A 193 -13.29 -1.72 -26.18
N ARG A 194 -14.12 -2.44 -26.97
CA ARG A 194 -13.82 -2.79 -28.39
C ARG A 194 -13.77 -1.58 -29.33
N GLY A 195 -14.19 -0.39 -28.86
CA GLY A 195 -14.14 0.89 -29.57
C GLY A 195 -13.13 1.89 -29.00
N ALA A 196 -12.11 1.46 -28.25
CA ALA A 196 -11.08 2.40 -27.82
C ALA A 196 -10.14 2.74 -28.99
N ALA A 197 -10.10 4.02 -29.37
CA ALA A 197 -9.13 4.54 -30.32
C ALA A 197 -7.76 4.67 -29.64
N ARG A 198 -6.70 4.25 -30.34
CA ARG A 198 -5.31 4.39 -29.89
C ARG A 198 -4.64 5.45 -30.76
N LEU A 199 -4.10 6.47 -30.11
CA LEU A 199 -3.40 7.57 -30.77
C LEU A 199 -1.98 7.63 -30.24
N ASP A 200 -1.04 7.72 -31.17
CA ASP A 200 0.33 8.07 -30.85
C ASP A 200 0.46 9.57 -31.17
N LEU A 201 0.69 10.39 -30.13
CA LEU A 201 0.91 11.83 -30.29
C LEU A 201 2.30 12.09 -30.88
N GLU A 202 2.66 13.36 -31.11
CA GLU A 202 3.89 13.71 -31.82
C GLU A 202 5.14 13.70 -30.91
N GLY A 203 6.32 13.63 -31.55
CA GLY A 203 7.62 13.83 -30.91
C GLY A 203 8.05 12.73 -29.93
N GLU A 204 8.83 13.12 -28.91
CA GLU A 204 9.32 12.19 -27.87
C GLU A 204 8.19 11.57 -27.04
N PHE A 205 7.04 12.25 -26.97
CA PHE A 205 5.88 11.77 -26.23
C PHE A 205 5.38 10.42 -26.76
N ALA A 206 5.37 10.25 -28.08
CA ALA A 206 5.00 9.01 -28.76
C ALA A 206 5.89 7.82 -28.37
N LYS A 207 7.15 8.08 -27.99
CA LYS A 207 8.12 7.03 -27.62
C LYS A 207 7.91 6.50 -26.20
N THR A 208 7.36 7.32 -25.31
CA THR A 208 7.10 6.95 -23.91
C THR A 208 5.67 6.49 -23.72
N PHE A 209 4.71 7.17 -24.35
CA PHE A 209 3.30 6.99 -24.12
C PHE A 209 2.52 6.64 -25.38
N ARG A 210 1.37 6.02 -25.14
CA ARG A 210 0.30 5.80 -26.11
C ARG A 210 -1.00 6.28 -25.48
N LEU A 211 -1.71 7.13 -26.20
CA LEU A 211 -3.00 7.65 -25.78
C LEU A 211 -4.09 6.65 -26.17
N ILE A 212 -4.97 6.32 -25.23
CA ILE A 212 -6.12 5.45 -25.43
C ILE A 212 -7.35 6.25 -25.03
N VAL A 213 -8.28 6.41 -25.95
CA VAL A 213 -9.47 7.24 -25.77
C VAL A 213 -10.70 6.49 -26.27
N PRO A 214 -11.91 6.82 -25.81
CA PRO A 214 -13.12 6.27 -26.37
C PRO A 214 -13.32 6.81 -27.81
N GLU A 215 -13.91 6.02 -28.69
CA GLU A 215 -14.27 6.48 -30.04
C GLU A 215 -15.16 7.73 -29.99
N GLY A 216 -14.82 8.72 -30.82
CA GLY A 216 -15.49 10.02 -30.86
C GLY A 216 -14.77 11.11 -30.05
N TYR A 217 -13.93 10.74 -29.08
CA TYR A 217 -13.22 11.70 -28.20
C TYR A 217 -11.76 11.96 -28.60
N GLN A 218 -11.37 11.60 -29.83
CA GLN A 218 -10.00 11.84 -30.31
C GLN A 218 -9.65 13.33 -30.32
N GLN A 219 -10.59 14.19 -30.73
CA GLN A 219 -10.37 15.63 -30.79
C GLN A 219 -10.32 16.25 -29.39
N ASP A 220 -11.19 15.85 -28.46
CA ASP A 220 -11.16 16.28 -27.06
C ASP A 220 -9.82 15.95 -26.41
N ALA A 221 -9.28 14.77 -26.70
CA ALA A 221 -7.99 14.36 -26.18
C ALA A 221 -6.86 15.24 -26.72
N LEU A 222 -6.87 15.61 -28.00
CA LEU A 222 -5.88 16.56 -28.55
C LEU A 222 -6.01 17.97 -27.94
N TYR A 223 -7.22 18.39 -27.56
CA TYR A 223 -7.42 19.64 -26.84
C TYR A 223 -6.84 19.60 -25.42
N ILE A 224 -6.95 18.47 -24.73
CA ILE A 224 -6.39 18.31 -23.38
C ILE A 224 -4.85 18.24 -23.44
N PHE A 225 -4.31 17.41 -24.34
CA PHE A 225 -2.88 17.13 -24.43
C PHE A 225 -2.13 18.14 -25.31
N THR A 226 -2.08 19.39 -24.85
CA THR A 226 -1.27 20.44 -25.47
C THR A 226 0.24 20.15 -25.38
N PRO A 227 1.07 20.70 -26.28
CA PRO A 227 2.52 20.47 -26.26
C PRO A 227 3.20 20.80 -24.92
N ASP A 228 2.75 21.83 -24.22
CA ASP A 228 3.28 22.21 -22.91
C ASP A 228 2.92 21.19 -21.81
N LEU A 229 1.70 20.64 -21.84
CA LEU A 229 1.28 19.58 -20.93
C LEU A 229 2.06 18.29 -21.23
N MET A 230 2.21 17.94 -22.52
CA MET A 230 2.98 16.76 -22.93
C MET A 230 4.42 16.82 -22.44
N ALA A 231 5.10 17.96 -22.61
CA ALA A 231 6.47 18.15 -22.13
C ALA A 231 6.56 17.93 -20.61
N ARG A 232 5.57 18.41 -19.86
CA ARG A 232 5.55 18.32 -18.41
C ARG A 232 5.19 16.95 -17.87
N VAL A 233 4.35 16.23 -18.60
CA VAL A 233 4.10 14.81 -18.36
C VAL A 233 5.38 13.98 -18.62
N LEU A 234 6.18 14.32 -19.63
CA LEU A 234 7.48 13.68 -19.83
C LEU A 234 8.46 14.00 -18.69
N ASP A 235 8.56 15.27 -18.29
CA ASP A 235 9.48 15.72 -17.23
C ASP A 235 9.23 15.03 -15.89
N LEU A 236 7.95 14.98 -15.46
CA LEU A 236 7.58 14.55 -14.11
C LEU A 236 6.98 13.14 -14.07
N GLY A 237 6.30 12.73 -15.14
CA GLY A 237 5.45 11.54 -15.18
C GLY A 237 5.94 10.41 -16.10
N SER A 238 7.11 10.53 -16.74
CA SER A 238 7.61 9.53 -17.71
C SER A 238 7.70 8.09 -17.18
N GLY A 239 7.80 7.91 -15.85
CA GLY A 239 7.82 6.61 -15.20
C GLY A 239 6.46 6.04 -14.81
N ALA A 240 5.38 6.80 -14.98
CA ALA A 240 4.02 6.51 -14.55
C ALA A 240 3.11 6.13 -15.72
N GLU A 241 1.91 5.65 -15.41
CA GLU A 241 0.76 5.65 -16.32
C GLU A 241 -0.27 6.64 -15.80
N ILE A 242 -0.96 7.34 -16.69
CA ILE A 242 -1.91 8.40 -16.30
C ILE A 242 -3.29 8.05 -16.83
N GLU A 243 -4.33 8.30 -16.05
CA GLU A 243 -5.72 8.04 -16.43
C GLU A 243 -6.61 9.20 -16.00
N LEU A 244 -7.44 9.68 -16.91
CA LEU A 244 -8.50 10.64 -16.67
C LEU A 244 -9.81 9.86 -16.73
N VAL A 245 -10.61 9.92 -15.68
CA VAL A 245 -11.90 9.22 -15.61
C VAL A 245 -12.86 10.00 -14.73
N SER A 246 -14.05 10.29 -15.26
CA SER A 246 -15.04 11.11 -14.56
C SER A 246 -14.41 12.45 -14.14
N ASP A 247 -14.45 12.80 -12.86
CA ASP A 247 -13.90 14.02 -12.27
C ASP A 247 -12.49 13.83 -11.70
N ARG A 248 -11.73 12.82 -12.13
CA ARG A 248 -10.46 12.43 -11.49
C ARG A 248 -9.34 12.19 -12.49
N LEU A 249 -8.15 12.58 -12.05
CA LEU A 249 -6.87 12.26 -12.67
C LEU A 249 -6.10 11.31 -11.75
N TYR A 250 -5.76 10.15 -12.28
CA TYR A 250 -4.92 9.14 -11.62
C TYR A 250 -3.53 9.11 -12.22
N VAL A 251 -2.54 9.04 -11.35
CA VAL A 251 -1.15 8.79 -11.71
C VAL A 251 -0.72 7.50 -11.03
N TYR A 252 -0.51 6.46 -11.85
CA TYR A 252 -0.13 5.13 -11.40
C TYR A 252 1.37 4.95 -11.44
N LEU A 253 1.91 4.56 -10.29
CA LEU A 253 3.33 4.40 -10.05
C LEU A 253 3.64 2.95 -9.68
N PRO A 254 4.85 2.45 -9.97
CA PRO A 254 5.25 1.11 -9.56
C PRO A 254 5.09 0.90 -8.03
N SER A 255 4.73 -0.30 -7.58
CA SER A 255 4.65 -0.62 -6.13
C SER A 255 5.96 -0.45 -5.37
N ARG A 256 7.09 -0.42 -6.08
CA ARG A 256 8.41 -0.11 -5.50
C ARG A 256 8.60 1.38 -5.18
N THR A 257 7.68 2.26 -5.53
CA THR A 257 7.73 3.68 -5.18
C THR A 257 7.70 3.85 -3.66
N ARG A 258 8.60 4.68 -3.15
CA ARG A 258 8.94 4.78 -1.72
C ARG A 258 8.56 6.15 -1.16
N PHE A 259 7.28 6.37 -0.89
CA PHE A 259 6.81 7.65 -0.30
C PHE A 259 7.39 7.93 1.10
N ASP A 260 8.01 6.94 1.76
CA ASP A 260 8.77 7.12 3.00
C ASP A 260 10.15 7.81 2.82
N ARG A 261 10.57 8.07 1.59
CA ARG A 261 11.78 8.83 1.25
C ARG A 261 11.43 10.27 0.91
N ALA A 262 12.19 11.20 1.47
CA ALA A 262 11.96 12.64 1.28
C ALA A 262 11.98 13.05 -0.19
N GLU A 263 12.94 12.57 -0.98
CA GLU A 263 13.06 12.88 -2.42
C GLU A 263 11.85 12.39 -3.22
N THR A 264 11.38 11.17 -2.92
CA THR A 264 10.23 10.58 -3.62
C THR A 264 8.93 11.29 -3.25
N MET A 265 8.76 11.67 -1.97
CA MET A 265 7.61 12.45 -1.55
C MET A 265 7.63 13.86 -2.16
N ALA A 266 8.80 14.53 -2.16
CA ALA A 266 8.95 15.84 -2.78
C ALA A 266 8.58 15.80 -4.27
N ALA A 267 9.08 14.81 -5.01
CA ALA A 267 8.72 14.61 -6.41
C ALA A 267 7.21 14.35 -6.60
N ALA A 268 6.58 13.59 -5.70
CA ALA A 268 5.14 13.34 -5.73
C ALA A 268 4.31 14.61 -5.48
N VAL A 269 4.73 15.45 -4.54
CA VAL A 269 4.11 16.76 -4.23
C VAL A 269 4.25 17.70 -5.43
N THR A 270 5.45 17.85 -6.00
CA THR A 270 5.67 18.66 -7.20
C THR A 270 4.86 18.16 -8.38
N LEU A 271 4.80 16.83 -8.58
CA LEU A 271 3.97 16.24 -9.62
C LEU A 271 2.49 16.56 -9.39
N ALA A 272 1.98 16.37 -8.17
CA ALA A 272 0.59 16.65 -7.82
C ALA A 272 0.21 18.12 -8.08
N GLU A 273 1.03 19.07 -7.62
CA GLU A 273 0.84 20.50 -7.84
C GLU A 273 0.85 20.86 -9.34
N GLU A 274 1.88 20.42 -10.06
CA GLU A 274 2.06 20.75 -11.47
C GLU A 274 1.00 20.10 -12.36
N PHE A 275 0.58 18.86 -12.04
CA PHE A 275 -0.46 18.16 -12.79
C PHE A 275 -1.83 18.72 -12.47
N HIS A 276 -2.17 18.90 -11.19
CA HIS A 276 -3.46 19.49 -10.83
C HIS A 276 -3.63 20.84 -11.51
N ARG A 277 -2.64 21.74 -11.40
CA ARG A 277 -2.71 23.07 -12.02
C ARG A 277 -2.93 23.01 -13.53
N ARG A 278 -2.18 22.17 -14.25
CA ARG A 278 -2.30 22.11 -15.73
C ARG A 278 -3.55 21.39 -16.18
N PHE A 279 -3.88 20.23 -15.61
CA PHE A 279 -5.07 19.50 -15.99
C PHE A 279 -6.35 20.25 -15.59
N ALA A 280 -6.38 20.90 -14.42
CA ALA A 280 -7.51 21.75 -14.04
C ALA A 280 -7.71 22.88 -15.05
N ALA A 281 -6.64 23.60 -15.43
CA ALA A 281 -6.74 24.67 -16.43
C ALA A 281 -7.24 24.20 -17.81
N ARG A 282 -6.98 22.94 -18.19
CA ARG A 282 -7.46 22.36 -19.46
C ARG A 282 -8.89 21.79 -19.37
N THR A 283 -9.39 21.54 -18.17
CA THR A 283 -10.67 20.85 -17.94
C THR A 283 -11.75 21.75 -17.36
N GLU A 284 -11.40 22.94 -16.83
CA GLU A 284 -12.34 23.89 -16.23
C GLU A 284 -13.46 24.32 -17.18
N LEU A 285 -13.14 24.50 -18.47
CA LEU A 285 -14.10 24.87 -19.51
C LEU A 285 -14.67 23.66 -20.25
N TYR A 286 -14.30 22.44 -19.86
CA TYR A 286 -14.75 21.24 -20.55
C TYR A 286 -16.26 21.05 -20.32
N ARG A 287 -17.01 20.95 -21.43
CA ARG A 287 -18.42 20.60 -21.44
C ARG A 287 -18.59 19.46 -22.42
N ASP A 288 -19.09 18.35 -21.90
CA ASP A 288 -19.33 17.17 -22.71
C ASP A 288 -20.69 17.32 -23.43
N ASP A 289 -20.65 17.81 -24.66
CA ASP A 289 -21.82 17.90 -25.55
C ASP A 289 -22.29 16.50 -26.03
N HIS A 290 -21.50 15.44 -25.78
CA HIS A 290 -21.73 14.08 -26.23
C HIS A 290 -22.13 13.08 -25.11
N ALA A 291 -22.15 13.54 -23.84
CA ALA A 291 -22.36 12.72 -22.63
C ALA A 291 -23.59 11.80 -22.71
N GLY A 292 -24.71 12.34 -23.23
CA GLY A 292 -25.99 11.63 -23.29
C GLY A 292 -26.02 10.46 -24.29
N GLY A 293 -25.24 10.52 -25.37
CA GLY A 293 -25.29 9.53 -26.46
C GLY A 293 -24.35 8.34 -26.27
N ILE A 294 -23.30 8.49 -25.46
CA ILE A 294 -22.20 7.52 -25.33
C ILE A 294 -22.28 6.75 -24.00
N ALA A 295 -22.75 7.39 -22.92
CA ALA A 295 -23.02 6.69 -21.65
C ALA A 295 -23.99 5.50 -21.83
N ALA A 296 -24.97 5.64 -22.72
CA ALA A 296 -25.90 4.58 -23.09
C ALA A 296 -25.28 3.43 -23.91
N ARG A 297 -24.18 3.67 -24.64
CA ARG A 297 -23.49 2.68 -25.48
C ARG A 297 -22.34 1.97 -24.76
N ALA A 298 -21.69 2.64 -23.81
CA ALA A 298 -20.47 2.16 -23.17
C ALA A 298 -20.71 1.43 -21.83
N GLY A 299 -21.95 1.39 -21.32
CA GLY A 299 -22.26 0.69 -20.06
C GLY A 299 -21.49 1.23 -18.83
N VAL A 300 -21.05 2.48 -18.88
CA VAL A 300 -20.23 3.11 -17.84
C VAL A 300 -21.14 3.50 -16.69
N ALA A 301 -21.12 2.72 -15.61
CA ALA A 301 -21.83 3.01 -14.39
C ALA A 301 -21.19 4.22 -13.68
N VAL A 302 -21.90 5.35 -13.66
CA VAL A 302 -21.56 6.53 -12.88
C VAL A 302 -21.99 6.34 -11.43
N GLY A 303 -21.07 6.62 -10.52
CA GLY A 303 -21.35 6.95 -9.13
C GLY A 303 -21.07 5.84 -8.12
N LEU A 304 -20.31 6.18 -7.08
CA LEU A 304 -20.73 6.07 -5.68
C LEU A 304 -19.68 6.73 -4.76
N ARG A 305 -20.04 7.91 -4.25
CA ARG A 305 -19.38 8.54 -3.09
C ARG A 305 -19.93 7.88 -1.83
N GLY A 306 -19.05 7.65 -0.85
CA GLY A 306 -19.42 7.43 0.54
C GLY A 306 -19.10 6.04 1.07
N GLN A 307 -18.05 5.93 1.87
CA GLN A 307 -17.96 4.89 2.89
C GLN A 307 -17.44 5.46 4.21
N ARG A 308 -18.21 5.17 5.27
CA ARG A 308 -17.86 5.40 6.67
C ARG A 308 -16.96 4.27 7.17
N LEU A 309 -15.98 4.66 7.99
CA LEU A 309 -14.98 3.81 8.62
C LEU A 309 -15.61 2.90 9.69
N GLY A 310 -15.42 1.60 9.58
CA GLY A 310 -15.86 0.61 10.57
C GLY A 310 -14.93 -0.59 10.63
N GLY A 311 -13.94 -0.54 11.52
CA GLY A 311 -13.10 -1.70 11.84
C GLY A 311 -13.71 -2.53 12.98
N ARG A 312 -14.10 -3.78 12.70
CA ARG A 312 -14.51 -4.76 13.71
C ARG A 312 -13.27 -5.43 14.30
N GLY A 313 -13.09 -5.32 15.62
CA GLY A 313 -12.02 -6.00 16.36
C GLY A 313 -12.44 -7.39 16.85
N ILE A 314 -11.51 -8.34 16.82
CA ILE A 314 -11.61 -9.68 17.43
C ILE A 314 -11.31 -9.53 18.94
N SER A 315 -12.02 -10.28 19.81
CA SER A 315 -12.00 -10.04 21.25
C SER A 315 -10.67 -10.41 21.92
N VAL A 316 -10.19 -9.49 22.78
CA VAL A 316 -8.94 -9.53 23.55
C VAL A 316 -8.88 -10.73 24.52
N PHE A 317 -10.03 -11.18 25.01
CA PHE A 317 -10.14 -12.25 26.01
C PHE A 317 -9.90 -13.65 25.44
N ALA A 318 -10.16 -13.87 24.15
CA ALA A 318 -9.94 -15.17 23.51
C ALA A 318 -8.44 -15.51 23.34
N VAL A 319 -7.60 -14.49 23.18
CA VAL A 319 -6.15 -14.64 22.90
C VAL A 319 -5.32 -14.66 24.18
N ALA A 320 -5.69 -13.88 25.20
CA ALA A 320 -4.98 -13.87 26.49
C ALA A 320 -5.15 -15.19 27.26
N GLY A 321 -6.34 -15.80 27.18
CA GLY A 321 -6.61 -17.08 27.83
C GLY A 321 -5.78 -18.24 27.26
N THR A 322 -5.50 -18.25 25.95
CA THR A 322 -4.71 -19.32 25.32
C THR A 322 -3.22 -19.21 25.61
N ALA A 323 -2.66 -17.98 25.66
CA ALA A 323 -1.24 -17.77 25.95
C ALA A 323 -0.86 -18.10 27.40
N ALA A 324 -1.72 -17.76 28.37
CA ALA A 324 -1.47 -18.05 29.79
C ALA A 324 -1.49 -19.55 30.09
N VAL A 325 -2.43 -20.29 29.51
CA VAL A 325 -2.55 -21.75 29.67
C VAL A 325 -1.33 -22.47 29.09
N LEU A 326 -0.79 -22.00 27.95
CA LEU A 326 0.35 -22.63 27.31
C LEU A 326 1.69 -22.34 28.01
N LEU A 327 1.90 -21.11 28.50
CA LEU A 327 3.09 -20.76 29.29
C LEU A 327 3.14 -21.52 30.62
N LEU A 328 1.99 -21.69 31.27
CA LEU A 328 1.89 -22.53 32.47
C LEU A 328 2.17 -24.00 32.15
N SER A 329 1.68 -24.53 31.02
CA SER A 329 1.96 -25.92 30.62
C SER A 329 3.43 -26.18 30.32
N ALA A 330 4.12 -25.23 29.66
CA ALA A 330 5.53 -25.33 29.28
C ALA A 330 6.46 -25.21 30.50
N GLY A 331 6.13 -24.32 31.45
CA GLY A 331 6.83 -24.23 32.73
C GLY A 331 6.68 -25.51 33.56
N LEU A 332 5.46 -26.08 33.58
CA LEU A 332 5.18 -27.32 34.31
C LEU A 332 5.90 -28.54 33.71
N THR A 333 5.99 -28.62 32.37
CA THR A 333 6.73 -29.70 31.70
C THR A 333 8.24 -29.57 31.88
N ALA A 334 8.80 -28.36 31.81
CA ALA A 334 10.22 -28.13 32.08
C ALA A 334 10.58 -28.46 33.54
N PHE A 335 9.74 -28.07 34.50
CA PHE A 335 9.93 -28.43 35.91
C PHE A 335 9.80 -29.93 36.16
N SER A 336 8.86 -30.62 35.49
CA SER A 336 8.70 -32.07 35.61
C SER A 336 9.87 -32.88 35.02
N LEU A 337 10.54 -32.36 33.99
CA LEU A 337 11.63 -33.06 33.30
C LEU A 337 13.01 -32.81 33.93
N PHE A 338 13.22 -31.65 34.56
CA PHE A 338 14.53 -31.25 35.09
C PHE A 338 14.53 -30.95 36.59
N GLY A 339 13.37 -30.72 37.22
CA GLY A 339 13.28 -30.35 38.64
C GLY A 339 13.61 -31.50 39.60
N GLY A 340 13.39 -32.75 39.17
CA GLY A 340 13.71 -33.94 39.97
C GLY A 340 15.21 -34.08 40.23
N ASP A 341 16.04 -33.92 39.19
CA ASP A 341 17.50 -34.05 39.28
C ASP A 341 18.17 -32.85 39.96
N LEU A 342 17.57 -31.66 39.83
CA LEU A 342 18.02 -30.43 40.51
C LEU A 342 17.78 -30.44 42.02
N LEU A 343 16.67 -31.04 42.47
CA LEU A 343 16.40 -31.21 43.90
C LEU A 343 17.24 -32.34 44.51
N ALA A 344 17.48 -33.42 43.76
CA ALA A 344 18.33 -34.52 44.22
C ALA A 344 19.80 -34.11 44.39
N SER A 345 20.31 -33.17 43.59
CA SER A 345 21.69 -32.67 43.66
C SER A 345 21.92 -31.58 44.73
N LEU A 346 20.85 -30.95 45.24
CA LEU A 346 20.95 -29.92 46.30
C LEU A 346 20.81 -30.49 47.72
N PHE A 347 20.28 -31.71 47.86
CA PHE A 347 20.02 -32.36 49.15
C PHE A 347 20.67 -33.75 49.30
N GLY A 348 21.56 -34.13 48.38
CA GLY A 348 22.30 -35.41 48.37
C GLY A 348 23.72 -35.30 48.89
#